data_AF-A0AB39T2E4-F1
#
_entry.id   AF-A0AB39T2E4-F1
#
_cell.length_a   1.000
_cell.length_b   1.000
_cell.length_c   1.000
_cell.angle_alpha   90.00
_cell.angle_beta   90.00
_cell.angle_gamma   90.00
#
_symmetry.space_group_name_H-M   'P 1'
#
loop_
_entity.id
_entity.type
_entity.pdbx_description
1 polymer ?
#
loop_
_entity_poly.entity_id
_entity_poly.type
_entity_poly.pdbx_seq_one_letter_code
_entity_poly.pdbx_strand_id
1 'polypeptide(L)'
;MTLFTAAELTAYRQVPTSTETYTLAHELTLDALQGEVGDRITEPPQPGIKSLALAVAARLLTNPGGLRSESAGGMAVSYADAQTGVILSDDERRRLRKSVGLASGAGMLDIAPDDACPPVAVWRPV
;
A
#
# COMPACT_ATOMS: atom_id res chain seq x y z
N MET A 1 -15.99 8.56 -6.94
CA MET A 1 -14.59 9.01 -7.03
C MET A 1 -13.83 8.02 -7.88
N THR A 2 -13.04 8.47 -8.85
CA THR A 2 -12.36 7.60 -9.82
C THR A 2 -10.87 7.46 -9.51
N LEU A 3 -10.49 6.37 -8.83
CA LEU A 3 -9.09 6.07 -8.50
C LEU A 3 -8.25 5.69 -9.73
N PHE A 4 -8.78 4.80 -10.57
CA PHE A 4 -8.15 4.28 -11.79
C PHE A 4 -9.24 3.71 -12.73
N THR A 5 -8.87 3.49 -13.99
CA THR A 5 -9.77 2.99 -15.05
C THR A 5 -9.59 1.50 -15.32
N ALA A 6 -10.58 0.86 -15.96
CA ALA A 6 -10.52 -0.55 -16.35
C ALA A 6 -9.36 -0.84 -17.34
N ALA A 7 -9.06 0.11 -18.23
CA ALA A 7 -7.95 0.03 -19.16
C ALA A 7 -6.59 0.03 -18.44
N GLU A 8 -6.43 0.90 -17.44
CA GLU A 8 -5.22 0.95 -16.60
C GLU A 8 -5.03 -0.34 -15.80
N LEU A 9 -6.11 -0.90 -15.22
CA LEU A 9 -6.03 -2.17 -14.49
C LEU A 9 -5.66 -3.34 -15.42
N THR A 10 -6.26 -3.39 -16.60
CA THR A 10 -5.95 -4.40 -17.62
C THR A 10 -4.49 -4.28 -18.08
N ALA A 11 -4.02 -3.07 -18.34
CA ALA A 11 -2.63 -2.81 -18.73
C ALA A 11 -1.64 -3.17 -17.60
N TYR A 12 -2.00 -2.90 -16.34
CA TYR A 12 -1.15 -3.24 -15.21
C TYR A 12 -1.06 -4.76 -14.99
N ARG A 13 -2.19 -5.48 -15.06
CA ARG A 13 -2.24 -6.93 -14.84
C ARG A 13 -1.79 -7.75 -16.05
N GLN A 14 -1.83 -7.18 -17.25
CA GLN A 14 -1.67 -7.90 -18.52
C GLN A 14 -2.70 -9.03 -18.71
N VAL A 15 -3.89 -8.89 -18.09
CA VAL A 15 -4.99 -9.86 -18.14
C VAL A 15 -6.30 -9.13 -18.41
N PRO A 16 -7.11 -9.59 -19.39
CA PRO A 16 -8.43 -9.01 -19.65
C PRO A 16 -9.30 -9.05 -18.40
N THR A 17 -9.88 -7.90 -18.04
CA THR A 17 -10.75 -7.77 -16.87
C THR A 17 -12.15 -7.42 -17.35
N SER A 18 -13.16 -8.18 -16.93
CA SER A 18 -14.56 -7.85 -17.24
C SER A 18 -15.01 -6.59 -16.48
N THR A 19 -16.02 -5.90 -16.99
CA THR A 19 -16.55 -4.69 -16.34
C THR A 19 -17.01 -4.97 -14.91
N GLU A 20 -17.70 -6.09 -14.69
CA GLU A 20 -18.16 -6.50 -13.35
C GLU A 20 -16.99 -6.71 -12.38
N THR A 21 -15.93 -7.36 -12.84
CA THR A 21 -14.72 -7.61 -12.04
C THR A 21 -14.02 -6.30 -11.70
N TYR A 22 -13.95 -5.37 -12.66
CA TYR A 22 -13.40 -4.04 -12.45
C TYR A 22 -14.20 -3.25 -11.41
N THR A 23 -15.53 -3.21 -11.54
CA THR A 23 -16.41 -2.48 -10.60
C THR A 23 -16.23 -3.01 -9.19
N LEU A 24 -16.29 -4.33 -9.00
CA LEU A 24 -16.10 -4.95 -7.70
C LEU A 24 -14.70 -4.65 -7.12
N ALA A 25 -13.64 -4.78 -7.92
CA ALA A 25 -12.29 -4.51 -7.46
C ALA A 25 -12.08 -3.03 -7.10
N HIS A 26 -12.70 -2.13 -7.86
CA HIS A 26 -12.65 -0.70 -7.60
C HIS A 26 -13.38 -0.34 -6.30
N GLU A 27 -14.59 -0.84 -6.09
CA GLU A 27 -15.38 -0.60 -4.88
C GLU A 27 -14.67 -1.11 -3.62
N LEU A 28 -14.17 -2.36 -3.65
CA LEU A 28 -13.46 -2.94 -2.52
C LEU A 28 -12.13 -2.21 -2.22
N THR A 29 -11.43 -1.75 -3.26
CA THR A 29 -10.21 -0.97 -3.08
C THR A 29 -10.53 0.40 -2.51
N LEU A 30 -11.57 1.07 -3.00
CA LEU A 30 -12.01 2.37 -2.51
C LEU A 30 -12.39 2.29 -1.03
N ASP A 31 -13.20 1.30 -0.66
CA ASP A 31 -13.62 1.06 0.72
C ASP A 31 -12.42 0.82 1.64
N ALA A 32 -11.44 0.00 1.22
CA ALA A 32 -10.22 -0.24 2.00
C ALA A 32 -9.37 1.03 2.20
N LEU A 33 -9.23 1.87 1.17
CA LEU A 33 -8.49 3.13 1.29
C LEU A 33 -9.25 4.13 2.18
N GLN A 34 -10.56 4.26 2.00
CA GLN A 34 -11.40 5.16 2.80
C GLN A 34 -11.49 4.71 4.26
N GLY A 35 -11.56 3.41 4.54
CA GLY A 35 -11.50 2.88 5.89
C GLY A 35 -10.21 3.26 6.63
N GLU A 36 -9.10 3.42 5.90
CA GLU A 36 -7.80 3.77 6.47
C GLU A 36 -7.60 5.29 6.64
N VAL A 37 -8.00 6.12 5.68
CA VAL A 37 -7.72 7.57 5.71
C VAL A 37 -8.94 8.49 5.84
N GLY A 38 -10.14 7.92 5.79
CA GLY A 38 -11.42 8.63 5.74
C GLY A 38 -11.58 9.46 4.47
N ASP A 39 -12.21 10.62 4.60
CA ASP A 39 -12.53 11.54 3.50
C ASP A 39 -11.33 12.38 3.01
N ARG A 40 -10.10 11.96 3.32
CA ARG A 40 -8.88 12.71 2.96
C ARG A 40 -8.48 12.55 1.50
N ILE A 41 -9.07 11.61 0.77
CA ILE A 41 -8.76 11.41 -0.65
C ILE A 41 -9.48 12.48 -1.46
N THR A 42 -8.74 13.24 -2.27
CA THR A 42 -9.29 14.32 -3.11
C THR A 42 -9.71 13.83 -4.48
N GLU A 43 -10.46 14.66 -5.23
CA GLU A 43 -10.73 14.48 -6.65
C GLU A 43 -10.17 15.72 -7.40
N PRO A 44 -9.11 15.59 -8.22
CA PRO A 44 -8.39 14.36 -8.55
C PRO A 44 -7.60 13.78 -7.35
N PRO A 45 -7.34 12.46 -7.35
CA PRO A 45 -6.58 11.80 -6.28
C PRO A 45 -5.16 12.36 -6.17
N GLN A 46 -4.67 12.46 -4.94
CA GLN A 46 -3.30 12.91 -4.68
C GLN A 46 -2.25 12.00 -5.36
N PRO A 47 -1.05 12.54 -5.66
CA PRO A 47 0.04 11.75 -6.22
C PRO A 47 0.32 10.48 -5.40
N GLY A 48 0.47 9.35 -6.08
CA GLY A 48 0.76 8.05 -5.46
C GLY A 48 -0.48 7.23 -5.05
N ILE A 49 -1.66 7.83 -4.93
CA ILE A 49 -2.89 7.07 -4.61
C ILE A 49 -3.29 6.17 -5.77
N LYS A 50 -3.20 6.65 -7.02
CA LYS A 50 -3.54 5.84 -8.21
C LYS A 50 -2.66 4.59 -8.31
N SER A 51 -1.34 4.73 -8.14
CA SER A 51 -0.42 3.58 -8.23
C SER A 51 -0.64 2.58 -7.10
N LEU A 52 -0.93 3.08 -5.89
CA LEU A 52 -1.30 2.22 -4.76
C LEU A 52 -2.61 1.48 -5.04
N ALA A 53 -3.65 2.19 -5.48
CA ALA A 53 -4.95 1.61 -5.77
C ALA A 53 -4.88 0.52 -6.87
N LEU A 54 -4.08 0.74 -7.91
CA LEU A 54 -3.82 -0.27 -8.95
C LEU A 54 -3.14 -1.53 -8.38
N ALA A 55 -2.12 -1.35 -7.53
CA ALA A 55 -1.41 -2.49 -6.92
C ALA A 55 -2.34 -3.29 -5.99
N VAL A 56 -3.14 -2.61 -5.16
CA VAL A 56 -4.12 -3.23 -4.25
C VAL A 56 -5.18 -3.99 -5.04
N ALA A 57 -5.77 -3.36 -6.07
CA ALA A 57 -6.78 -3.99 -6.91
C ALA A 57 -6.23 -5.21 -7.67
N ALA A 58 -5.01 -5.12 -8.20
CA ALA A 58 -4.37 -6.25 -8.85
C ALA A 58 -4.08 -7.41 -7.89
N ARG A 59 -3.64 -7.11 -6.66
CA ARG A 59 -3.42 -8.11 -5.62
C ARG A 59 -4.71 -8.79 -5.22
N LEU A 60 -5.78 -8.02 -4.99
CA LEU A 60 -7.12 -8.54 -4.67
C LEU A 60 -7.59 -9.55 -5.71
N LEU A 61 -7.47 -9.22 -7.00
CA LEU A 61 -7.90 -10.10 -8.09
C LEU A 61 -6.99 -11.32 -8.30
N THR A 62 -5.79 -11.31 -7.73
CA THR A 62 -4.84 -12.43 -7.82
C THR A 62 -4.96 -13.34 -6.59
N ASN A 63 -5.31 -12.78 -5.43
CA ASN A 63 -5.41 -13.50 -4.16
C ASN A 63 -6.58 -12.93 -3.32
N PRO A 64 -7.82 -13.31 -3.63
CA PRO A 64 -9.01 -12.75 -2.99
C PRO A 64 -9.21 -13.18 -1.52
N GLY A 65 -8.46 -14.20 -1.05
CA GLY A 65 -8.53 -14.69 0.32
C GLY A 65 -7.40 -14.19 1.23
N GLY A 66 -6.57 -13.24 0.76
CA GLY A 66 -5.46 -12.72 1.55
C GLY A 66 -4.44 -13.79 1.96
N LEU A 67 -4.33 -14.89 1.22
CA LEU A 67 -3.43 -16.00 1.54
C LEU A 67 -2.00 -15.47 1.61
N ARG A 68 -1.48 -15.30 2.82
CA ARG A 68 -0.07 -15.05 3.05
C ARG A 68 0.62 -16.40 3.02
N SER A 69 1.30 -16.68 1.91
CA SER A 69 2.21 -17.81 1.81
C SER A 69 3.58 -17.36 2.30
N GLU A 70 3.98 -17.82 3.48
CA GLU A 70 5.36 -17.70 3.94
C GLU A 70 6.07 -19.02 3.68
N SER A 71 7.17 -18.98 2.93
CA SER A 71 8.05 -20.13 2.74
C SER A 71 9.23 -20.02 3.70
N ALA A 72 9.26 -20.86 4.72
CA ALA A 72 10.40 -21.01 5.61
C ALA A 72 11.05 -22.38 5.36
N GLY A 73 12.12 -22.41 4.56
CA GLY A 73 12.79 -23.66 4.17
C GLY A 73 11.91 -24.56 3.28
N GLY A 74 11.78 -25.84 3.63
CA GLY A 74 10.98 -26.83 2.89
C GLY A 74 9.49 -26.86 3.23
N MET A 75 9.00 -25.98 4.12
CA MET A 75 7.59 -25.85 4.46
C MET A 75 6.98 -24.60 3.84
N ALA A 76 5.86 -24.79 3.13
CA ALA A 76 4.98 -23.71 2.72
C ALA A 76 3.80 -23.65 3.70
N VAL A 77 3.67 -22.56 4.45
CA VAL A 77 2.52 -22.34 5.33
C VAL A 77 1.63 -21.28 4.68
N SER A 78 0.38 -21.64 4.43
CA SER A 78 -0.64 -20.73 3.92
C SER A 78 -1.58 -20.37 5.05
N TYR A 79 -1.54 -19.12 5.51
CA TYR A 79 -2.51 -18.62 6.47
C TYR A 79 -3.71 -18.08 5.71
N ALA A 80 -4.89 -18.68 5.95
CA ALA A 80 -6.16 -18.09 5.55
C ALA A 80 -6.54 -17.07 6.62
N ASP A 81 -6.41 -15.78 6.33
CA ASP A 81 -6.96 -14.75 7.20
C ASP A 81 -8.48 -14.73 6.95
N ALA A 82 -9.27 -15.08 7.97
CA ALA A 82 -10.73 -15.24 7.86
C ALA A 82 -11.47 -13.89 7.74
N GLN A 83 -10.77 -12.83 7.37
CA GLN A 83 -11.32 -11.49 7.23
C GLN A 83 -11.84 -11.29 5.80
N THR A 84 -13.16 -11.17 5.70
CA THR A 84 -13.88 -10.91 4.46
C THR A 84 -13.62 -9.46 4.03
N GLY A 85 -12.61 -9.22 3.18
CA GLY A 85 -12.32 -7.87 2.67
C GLY A 85 -10.90 -7.67 2.13
N VAL A 86 -10.68 -6.53 1.47
CA VAL A 86 -9.34 -6.08 1.06
C VAL A 86 -8.62 -5.49 2.27
N ILE A 87 -7.60 -6.19 2.77
CA ILE A 87 -6.74 -5.66 3.83
C ILE A 87 -5.48 -5.07 3.24
N LEU A 88 -5.24 -3.79 3.54
CA LEU A 88 -3.99 -3.12 3.21
C LEU A 88 -2.85 -3.71 4.05
N SER A 89 -1.76 -4.08 3.39
CA SER A 89 -0.49 -4.40 4.05
C SER A 89 0.07 -3.18 4.80
N ASP A 90 1.00 -3.41 5.73
CA ASP A 90 1.62 -2.33 6.51
C ASP A 90 2.33 -1.30 5.62
N ASP A 91 2.96 -1.76 4.54
CA ASP A 91 3.60 -0.91 3.54
C ASP A 91 2.59 -0.08 2.74
N GLU A 92 1.47 -0.68 2.34
CA GLU A 92 0.40 0.02 1.63
C GLU A 92 -0.24 1.08 2.53
N ARG A 93 -0.51 0.76 3.80
CA ARG A 93 -1.03 1.73 4.79
C ARG A 93 -0.06 2.88 5.01
N ARG A 94 1.24 2.60 5.15
CA ARG A 94 2.27 3.64 5.32
C ARG A 94 2.33 4.56 4.10
N ARG A 95 2.33 4.00 2.89
CA ARG A 95 2.33 4.78 1.63
C ARG A 95 1.07 5.61 1.47
N LEU A 96 -0.10 5.04 1.81
CA LEU A 96 -1.38 5.74 1.78
C LEU A 96 -1.39 6.93 2.73
N ARG A 97 -1.04 6.72 4.00
CA ARG A 97 -0.95 7.78 5.01
C ARG A 97 0.00 8.89 4.57
N LYS A 98 1.17 8.54 4.02
CA LYS A 98 2.12 9.51 3.45
C LYS A 98 1.50 10.33 2.32
N SER A 99 0.75 9.71 1.41
CA SER A 99 0.13 10.38 0.27
C SER A 99 -0.96 11.39 0.66
N VAL A 100 -1.62 11.20 1.81
CA VAL A 100 -2.65 12.11 2.34
C VAL A 100 -2.14 13.04 3.45
N GLY A 101 -0.82 13.06 3.70
CA GLY A 101 -0.23 13.90 4.74
C GLY A 101 -0.54 13.47 6.18
N LEU A 102 -0.99 12.24 6.40
CA LEU A 102 -1.07 11.65 7.74
C LEU A 102 0.35 11.30 8.19
N ALA A 103 0.78 11.89 9.31
CA ALA A 103 2.03 11.53 9.96
C ALA A 103 1.97 10.05 10.37
N SER A 104 2.66 9.18 9.63
CA SER A 104 3.00 7.85 10.11
C SER A 104 4.00 8.07 11.24
N GLY A 105 3.58 7.90 12.50
CA GLY A 105 4.33 8.33 13.69
C GLY A 105 5.83 8.05 13.65
N ALA A 106 6.62 9.04 14.10
CA ALA A 106 8.03 9.05 14.55
C ALA A 106 9.12 8.20 13.83
N GLY A 107 8.86 7.61 12.66
CA GLY A 107 9.78 6.66 12.01
C GLY A 107 10.08 6.97 10.55
N MET A 108 10.09 8.24 10.16
CA MET A 108 10.62 8.64 8.85
C MET A 108 12.16 8.65 8.94
N LEU A 109 12.78 7.47 8.86
CA LEU A 109 14.16 7.35 8.40
C LEU A 109 14.11 6.78 6.98
N ASP A 110 14.40 7.70 6.07
CA ASP A 110 14.79 7.46 4.69
C ASP A 110 16.08 6.62 4.68
N ILE A 111 16.22 5.69 3.74
CA ILE A 111 17.44 4.88 3.54
C ILE A 111 18.45 5.76 2.77
N ALA A 112 18.80 6.91 3.34
CA ALA A 112 20.11 7.49 3.14
C ALA A 112 21.06 6.75 4.10
N PRO A 113 22.35 6.52 3.75
CA PRO A 113 23.29 6.02 4.75
C PRO A 113 23.23 6.98 5.96
N ASP A 114 23.14 6.43 7.16
CA ASP A 114 23.23 7.23 8.38
C ASP A 114 24.56 7.99 8.34
N ASP A 115 24.55 9.25 7.90
CA ASP A 115 25.60 10.22 8.20
C ASP A 115 25.51 10.54 9.70
N ALA A 116 25.71 9.52 10.53
CA ALA A 116 26.02 9.66 11.93
C ALA A 116 27.42 10.26 11.99
N CYS A 117 27.50 11.59 11.91
CA CYS A 117 28.69 12.32 12.32
C CYS A 117 28.66 12.38 13.86
N PRO A 118 29.47 11.58 14.58
CA PRO A 118 29.54 11.70 16.02
C PRO A 118 29.99 13.12 16.38
N PRO A 119 29.44 13.75 17.43
CA PRO A 119 29.88 15.08 17.85
C PRO A 119 31.36 15.00 18.22
N VAL A 120 32.23 15.58 17.38
CA VAL A 120 33.64 15.74 17.69
C VAL A 120 33.76 16.78 18.79
N ALA A 121 33.92 16.31 20.03
CA ALA A 121 34.33 17.19 21.11
C ALA A 121 35.77 17.65 20.84
N VAL A 122 35.94 18.91 20.46
CA VAL A 122 37.27 19.53 20.41
C VAL A 122 37.75 19.67 21.85
N TRP A 123 38.74 18.86 22.23
CA TRP A 123 39.39 18.97 23.53
C TRP A 123 39.97 20.38 23.69
N ARG A 124 39.60 21.07 24.79
CA ARG A 124 40.25 22.31 25.20
C ARG A 124 41.10 22.02 26.46
N PRO A 125 42.41 22.33 26.46
CA PRO A 125 43.20 22.34 27.68
C PRO A 125 42.68 23.43 28.61
N VAL A 126 42.58 23.11 29.90
CA VAL A 126 42.45 24.09 31.00
C VAL A 126 43.83 24.64 31.29
#